data_AF-A0A534W6N8-F1
#
_entry.id   AF-A0A534W6N8-F1
#
_cell.length_a   1.000
_cell.length_b   1.000
_cell.length_c   1.000
_cell.angle_alpha   90.00
_cell.angle_beta   90.00
_cell.angle_gamma   90.00
#
_symmetry.space_group_name_H-M   'P 1'
#
loop_
_entity.id
_entity.type
_entity.pdbx_description
1 polymer ?
#
loop_
_entity_poly.entity_id
_entity_poly.type
_entity_poly.pdbx_seq_one_letter_code
_entity_poly.pdbx_strand_id
1 'polypeptide(L)'
;MALANLTMEYALLTHDFSVSYVAHVGSRAVPTWVSIVSLWSSLEGSILFWGLVMGVYVSVATWRKAGDHPEYMPYAVGVWLACGAFFSFLLAGPAQPFATVPNPALDGPGPNPLLQNHYLMVIHPPFLYSGYVGMTIPFGLACAALLVGRLGNDFIRPLRNFLLVSWIFLTCAIVLGGWWAYEVLGWGGYWAW
;
A
#
# COMPACT_ATOMS: atom_id res chain seq x y z
N MET A 1 4.12 8.99 -7.09
CA MET A 1 3.93 7.61 -6.59
C MET A 1 4.03 6.55 -7.67
N ALA A 2 3.26 6.60 -8.76
CA ALA A 2 3.33 5.59 -9.83
C ALA A 2 4.74 5.42 -10.44
N LEU A 3 5.35 6.52 -10.88
CA LEU A 3 6.72 6.47 -11.43
C LEU A 3 7.72 5.91 -10.41
N ALA A 4 7.65 6.34 -9.15
CA ALA A 4 8.53 5.84 -8.09
C ALA A 4 8.37 4.32 -7.87
N ASN A 5 7.15 3.79 -7.88
CA ASN A 5 6.93 2.35 -7.79
C ASN A 5 7.53 1.62 -9.00
N LEU A 6 7.31 2.11 -10.22
CA LEU A 6 7.88 1.52 -11.43
C LEU A 6 9.41 1.58 -11.43
N THR A 7 10.00 2.67 -10.94
CA THR A 7 11.46 2.80 -10.79
C THR A 7 12.00 1.81 -9.77
N MET A 8 11.32 1.63 -8.63
CA MET A 8 11.75 0.64 -7.62
C MET A 8 11.63 -0.79 -8.16
N GLU A 9 10.51 -1.10 -8.81
CA GLU A 9 10.26 -2.40 -9.44
C GLU A 9 11.34 -2.72 -10.47
N TYR A 10 11.66 -1.74 -11.33
CA TYR A 10 12.76 -1.85 -12.28
C TYR A 10 14.09 -2.12 -11.57
N ALA A 11 14.43 -1.35 -10.52
CA ALA A 11 15.67 -1.51 -9.77
C ALA A 11 15.78 -2.90 -9.09
N LEU A 12 14.68 -3.43 -8.54
CA LEU A 12 14.61 -4.79 -7.98
C LEU A 12 14.85 -5.85 -9.06
N LEU A 13 14.18 -5.73 -10.21
CA LEU A 13 14.29 -6.68 -11.32
C LEU A 13 15.66 -6.66 -12.01
N THR A 14 16.30 -5.50 -12.08
CA THR A 14 17.67 -5.36 -12.61
C THR A 14 18.75 -5.60 -11.58
N HIS A 15 18.39 -5.87 -10.32
CA HIS A 15 19.31 -6.11 -9.21
C HIS A 15 20.29 -4.93 -9.00
N ASP A 16 19.76 -3.71 -9.03
CA ASP A 16 20.54 -2.49 -8.79
C ASP A 16 20.80 -2.29 -7.30
N PHE A 17 21.83 -2.96 -6.79
CA PHE A 17 22.24 -2.90 -5.39
C PHE A 17 22.80 -1.55 -4.96
N SER A 18 22.97 -0.58 -5.87
CA SER A 18 23.30 0.80 -5.50
C SER A 18 22.15 1.51 -4.78
N VAL A 19 20.92 0.99 -4.92
CA VAL A 19 19.73 1.45 -4.21
C VAL A 19 19.61 0.70 -2.87
N SER A 20 19.54 1.44 -1.76
CA SER A 20 19.51 0.90 -0.40
C SER A 20 18.43 -0.15 -0.18
N TYR A 21 17.21 0.10 -0.66
CA TYR A 21 16.13 -0.87 -0.57
C TYR A 21 16.47 -2.19 -1.28
N VAL A 22 17.00 -2.12 -2.50
CA VAL A 22 17.38 -3.31 -3.29
C VAL A 22 18.55 -4.05 -2.64
N ALA A 23 19.53 -3.33 -2.07
CA ALA A 23 20.61 -3.94 -1.29
C ALA A 23 20.09 -4.67 -0.04
N HIS A 24 18.98 -4.22 0.53
CA HIS A 24 18.40 -4.80 1.73
C HIS A 24 17.51 -6.02 1.46
N VAL A 25 16.70 -5.99 0.40
CA VAL A 25 15.67 -7.04 0.14
C VAL A 25 15.83 -7.77 -1.19
N GLY A 26 16.76 -7.36 -2.05
CA GLY A 26 17.01 -7.97 -3.35
C GLY A 26 18.02 -9.12 -3.28
N SER A 27 17.96 -10.04 -4.24
CA SER A 27 18.98 -11.08 -4.46
C SER A 27 18.90 -11.60 -5.89
N ARG A 28 20.03 -12.00 -6.46
CA ARG A 28 20.10 -12.67 -7.78
C ARG A 28 19.71 -14.15 -7.71
N ALA A 29 19.65 -14.73 -6.52
CA ALA A 29 19.38 -16.15 -6.32
C ALA A 29 17.88 -16.48 -6.24
N VAL A 30 17.01 -15.46 -6.13
CA VAL A 30 15.57 -15.67 -6.01
C VAL A 30 14.87 -15.69 -7.36
N PRO A 31 13.78 -16.45 -7.53
CA PRO A 31 12.97 -16.40 -8.74
C PRO A 31 12.42 -14.99 -9.00
N THR A 32 12.21 -14.64 -10.27
CA THR A 32 11.72 -13.31 -10.68
C THR A 32 10.43 -12.88 -9.97
N TRP A 33 9.50 -13.82 -9.73
CA TRP A 33 8.27 -13.51 -9.01
C TRP A 33 8.52 -13.07 -7.57
N VAL A 34 9.57 -13.58 -6.90
CA VAL A 34 9.98 -13.15 -5.57
C VAL A 34 10.54 -11.73 -5.64
N SER A 35 11.37 -11.42 -6.64
CA SER A 35 11.90 -10.06 -6.86
C SER A 35 10.79 -9.03 -7.06
N ILE A 36 9.69 -9.40 -7.74
CA ILE A 36 8.52 -8.53 -7.92
C ILE A 36 7.85 -8.24 -6.57
N VAL A 37 7.55 -9.30 -5.80
CA VAL A 37 6.85 -9.12 -4.52
C VAL A 37 7.74 -8.56 -3.42
N SER A 38 9.06 -8.51 -3.62
CA SER A 38 9.99 -7.80 -2.73
C SER A 38 9.68 -6.32 -2.62
N LEU A 39 8.91 -5.72 -3.55
CA LEU A 39 8.43 -4.34 -3.43
C LEU A 39 7.68 -4.11 -2.10
N TRP A 40 6.98 -5.11 -1.56
CA TRP A 40 6.24 -4.99 -0.30
C TRP A 40 6.74 -5.96 0.78
N SER A 41 7.99 -6.43 0.69
CA SER A 41 8.58 -7.32 1.70
C SER A 41 9.21 -6.59 2.88
N SER A 42 9.35 -5.26 2.81
CA SER A 42 9.83 -4.39 3.89
C SER A 42 8.99 -3.11 3.94
N LEU A 43 9.15 -2.34 5.03
CA LEU A 43 8.38 -1.14 5.36
C LEU A 43 8.44 -0.06 4.26
N GLU A 44 9.61 0.25 3.73
CA GLU A 44 9.80 1.39 2.84
C GLU A 44 9.11 1.17 1.48
N GLY A 45 9.31 -0.01 0.90
CA GLY A 45 8.62 -0.42 -0.32
C GLY A 45 7.11 -0.61 -0.11
N SER A 46 6.71 -1.11 1.06
CA SER A 46 5.29 -1.15 1.47
C SER A 46 4.63 0.24 1.48
N ILE A 47 5.34 1.27 1.96
CA ILE A 47 4.84 2.65 1.92
C ILE A 47 4.82 3.20 0.48
N LEU A 48 5.78 2.82 -0.38
CA LEU A 48 5.73 3.16 -1.80
C LEU A 48 4.46 2.60 -2.45
N PHE A 49 4.17 1.32 -2.22
CA PHE A 49 2.99 0.66 -2.76
C PHE A 49 1.70 1.25 -2.17
N TRP A 50 1.67 1.56 -0.87
CA TRP A 50 0.59 2.31 -0.22
C TRP A 50 0.30 3.61 -0.96
N GLY A 51 1.33 4.42 -1.24
CA GLY A 51 1.20 5.69 -1.95
C GLY A 51 0.62 5.53 -3.36
N LEU A 52 0.96 4.44 -4.07
CA LEU A 52 0.39 4.13 -5.39
C LEU A 52 -1.11 3.81 -5.27
N VAL A 53 -1.48 2.88 -4.39
CA VAL A 53 -2.88 2.47 -4.17
C VAL A 53 -3.72 3.67 -3.74
N MET A 54 -3.18 4.49 -2.84
CA MET A 54 -3.84 5.71 -2.36
C MET A 54 -4.06 6.71 -3.50
N GLY A 55 -3.04 6.93 -4.34
CA GLY A 55 -3.15 7.77 -5.53
C GLY A 55 -4.28 7.30 -6.45
N VAL A 56 -4.39 6.00 -6.71
CA VAL A 56 -5.49 5.43 -7.51
C VAL A 56 -6.85 5.70 -6.87
N TYR A 57 -7.01 5.42 -5.57
CA TYR A 57 -8.27 5.67 -4.86
C TYR A 57 -8.67 7.15 -4.89
N VAL A 58 -7.74 8.06 -4.62
CA VAL A 58 -8.00 9.50 -4.61
C VAL A 58 -8.33 10.00 -6.02
N SER A 59 -7.62 9.56 -7.05
CA SER A 59 -7.92 9.91 -8.45
C SER A 59 -9.30 9.41 -8.87
N VAL A 60 -9.64 8.16 -8.57
CA VAL A 60 -10.94 7.57 -8.90
C VAL A 60 -12.07 8.25 -8.13
N ALA A 61 -11.89 8.50 -6.82
CA ALA A 61 -12.89 9.16 -6.00
C ALA A 61 -13.14 10.60 -6.47
N THR A 62 -12.07 11.36 -6.72
CA THR A 62 -12.17 12.74 -7.22
C THR A 62 -12.82 12.79 -8.60
N TRP A 63 -12.45 11.89 -9.51
CA TRP A 63 -13.05 11.83 -10.85
C TRP A 63 -14.52 11.44 -10.82
N ARG A 64 -14.90 10.39 -10.08
CA ARG A 64 -16.29 9.93 -9.95
C ARG A 64 -17.21 10.92 -9.24
N LYS A 65 -16.63 11.86 -8.47
CA LYS A 65 -17.35 12.87 -7.70
C LYS A 65 -17.13 14.27 -8.23
N ALA A 66 -16.53 14.41 -9.42
CA ALA A 66 -16.38 15.70 -10.07
C ALA A 66 -17.77 16.29 -10.37
N GLY A 67 -18.12 17.38 -9.67
CA GLY A 67 -19.41 18.07 -9.82
C GLY A 67 -20.49 17.67 -8.81
N ASP A 68 -20.31 16.56 -8.09
CA ASP A 68 -21.19 16.18 -6.98
C ASP A 68 -20.80 16.97 -5.73
N HIS A 69 -21.77 17.58 -5.03
CA HIS A 69 -21.58 18.14 -3.68
C HIS A 69 -20.38 19.11 -3.56
N PRO A 70 -20.34 20.20 -4.35
CA PRO A 70 -19.20 21.11 -4.45
C PRO A 70 -18.80 21.75 -3.11
N GLU A 71 -19.72 21.84 -2.16
CA GLU A 71 -19.46 22.38 -0.83
C GLU A 71 -18.68 21.41 0.09
N TYR A 72 -18.61 20.11 -0.21
CA TYR A 72 -17.93 19.10 0.62
C TYR A 72 -16.63 18.59 0.02
N MET A 73 -16.60 18.42 -1.30
CA MET A 73 -15.48 17.78 -2.00
C MET A 73 -14.12 18.47 -1.75
N PRO A 74 -14.00 19.81 -1.64
CA PRO A 74 -12.73 20.45 -1.30
C PRO A 74 -12.16 20.01 0.05
N TYR A 75 -13.02 19.83 1.07
CA TYR A 75 -12.60 19.36 2.39
C TYR A 75 -12.18 17.89 2.35
N ALA A 76 -12.92 17.04 1.63
CA ALA A 76 -12.57 15.62 1.48
C ALA A 76 -11.22 15.46 0.77
N VAL A 77 -11.03 16.18 -0.34
CA VAL A 77 -9.75 16.23 -1.08
C VAL A 77 -8.64 16.77 -0.18
N GLY A 78 -8.89 17.82 0.61
CA GLY A 78 -7.92 18.35 1.57
C GLY A 78 -7.44 17.29 2.57
N VAL A 79 -8.36 16.50 3.13
CA VAL A 79 -8.03 15.41 4.06
C VAL A 79 -7.24 14.31 3.35
N TRP A 80 -7.66 13.90 2.15
CA TRP A 80 -6.93 12.89 1.38
C TRP A 80 -5.52 13.35 1.00
N LEU A 81 -5.36 14.61 0.59
CA LEU A 81 -4.05 15.19 0.28
C LEU A 81 -3.19 15.32 1.54
N ALA A 82 -3.76 15.62 2.71
CA ALA A 82 -3.03 15.63 3.97
C ALA A 82 -2.50 14.23 4.32
N CYS A 83 -3.33 13.19 4.19
CA CYS A 83 -2.87 11.80 4.33
C CYS A 83 -1.79 11.46 3.29
N GLY A 84 -1.94 11.88 2.04
CA GLY A 84 -0.96 11.64 0.98
C GLY A 84 0.37 12.37 1.23
N ALA A 85 0.31 13.60 1.75
CA ALA A 85 1.46 14.38 2.15
C ALA A 85 2.21 13.71 3.31
N PHE A 86 1.50 13.16 4.29
CA PHE A 86 2.11 12.37 5.37
C PHE A 86 2.90 11.17 4.85
N PHE A 87 2.30 10.32 4.00
CA PHE A 87 3.03 9.17 3.44
C PHE A 87 4.17 9.59 2.49
N SER A 88 4.00 10.71 1.77
CA SER A 88 5.08 11.28 0.96
C SER A 88 6.24 11.77 1.83
N PHE A 89 5.95 12.39 2.98
CA PHE A 89 6.95 12.81 3.95
C PHE A 89 7.72 11.60 4.52
N LEU A 90 7.04 10.50 4.84
CA LEU A 90 7.71 9.27 5.28
C LEU A 90 8.72 8.78 4.24
N LEU A 91 8.34 8.73 2.97
CA LEU A 91 9.22 8.31 1.87
C LEU A 91 10.36 9.31 1.56
N ALA A 92 10.16 10.58 1.86
CA ALA A 92 11.19 11.61 1.68
C ALA A 92 12.15 11.73 2.87
N GLY A 93 11.88 11.04 3.97
CA GLY A 93 12.68 11.12 5.20
C GLY A 93 12.89 9.75 5.83
N PRO A 94 12.13 9.40 6.89
CA PRO A 94 12.43 8.25 7.75
C PRO A 94 12.36 6.89 7.05
N ALA A 95 11.59 6.76 5.97
CA ALA A 95 11.40 5.55 5.20
C ALA A 95 11.89 5.72 3.75
N GLN A 96 13.02 6.42 3.54
CA GLN A 96 13.54 6.74 2.22
C GLN A 96 14.13 5.51 1.51
N PRO A 97 13.43 4.94 0.49
CA PRO A 97 13.85 3.67 -0.09
C PRO A 97 14.95 3.83 -1.15
N PHE A 98 15.08 5.03 -1.72
CA PHE A 98 16.01 5.34 -2.81
C PHE A 98 17.36 5.91 -2.33
N ALA A 99 17.69 5.76 -1.05
CA ALA A 99 19.01 6.14 -0.56
C ALA A 99 20.10 5.35 -1.30
N THR A 100 21.25 5.98 -1.56
CA THR A 100 22.36 5.35 -2.29
C THR A 100 23.29 4.61 -1.33
N VAL A 101 23.73 3.41 -1.72
CA VAL A 101 24.73 2.63 -1.00
C VAL A 101 26.10 2.82 -1.65
N PRO A 102 27.11 3.37 -0.94
CA PRO A 102 28.46 3.45 -1.47
C PRO A 102 29.12 2.07 -1.49
N ASN A 103 29.77 1.70 -2.60
CA ASN A 103 30.35 0.37 -2.82
C ASN A 103 29.37 -0.77 -2.49
N PRO A 104 28.26 -0.89 -3.26
CA PRO A 104 27.27 -1.92 -2.99
C PRO A 104 27.85 -3.31 -3.20
N ALA A 105 27.35 -4.27 -2.42
CA ALA A 105 27.69 -5.68 -2.62
C ALA A 105 27.24 -6.16 -4.01
N LEU A 106 27.91 -7.19 -4.54
CA LEU A 106 27.57 -7.77 -5.84
C LEU A 106 26.23 -8.53 -5.83
N ASP A 107 25.77 -8.90 -4.63
CA ASP A 107 24.48 -9.55 -4.39
C ASP A 107 23.93 -9.14 -3.01
N GLY A 108 22.62 -9.23 -2.86
CA GLY A 108 21.90 -8.96 -1.62
C GLY A 108 21.39 -10.24 -0.94
N PRO A 109 20.92 -10.14 0.31
CA PRO A 109 20.47 -11.29 1.09
C PRO A 109 19.11 -11.84 0.65
N GLY A 110 18.38 -11.12 -0.20
CA GLY A 110 16.99 -11.41 -0.56
C GLY A 110 16.01 -10.95 0.52
N PRO A 111 14.69 -11.08 0.28
CA PRO A 111 13.68 -10.74 1.27
C PRO A 111 13.67 -11.81 2.37
N ASN A 112 12.93 -11.58 3.46
CA ASN A 112 12.80 -12.58 4.53
C ASN A 112 12.41 -13.96 3.95
N PRO A 113 13.13 -15.06 4.28
CA PRO A 113 12.87 -16.39 3.73
C PRO A 113 11.42 -16.87 3.85
N LEU A 114 10.70 -16.44 4.90
CA LEU A 114 9.27 -16.77 5.11
C LEU A 114 8.33 -16.15 4.06
N LEU A 115 8.82 -15.17 3.30
CA LEU A 115 8.07 -14.49 2.25
C LEU A 115 8.33 -15.11 0.87
N GLN A 116 9.32 -15.98 0.74
CA GLN A 116 9.78 -16.52 -0.54
C GLN A 116 9.12 -17.84 -0.93
N ASN A 117 8.53 -18.54 0.03
CA ASN A 117 8.09 -19.93 -0.12
C ASN A 117 6.59 -20.09 -0.39
N HIS A 118 5.82 -19.00 -0.44
CA HIS A 118 4.37 -19.08 -0.55
C HIS A 118 3.78 -18.04 -1.52
N TYR A 119 2.96 -18.50 -2.47
CA TYR A 119 2.33 -17.67 -3.50
C TYR A 119 1.32 -16.65 -2.93
N LEU A 120 0.82 -16.86 -1.71
CA LEU A 120 0.01 -15.85 -1.01
C LEU A 120 0.79 -14.55 -0.75
N MET A 121 2.13 -14.54 -0.77
CA MET A 121 2.90 -13.29 -0.74
C MET A 121 2.64 -12.39 -1.97
N VAL A 122 2.20 -12.97 -3.10
CA VAL A 122 1.79 -12.24 -4.30
C VAL A 122 0.38 -11.68 -4.15
N ILE A 123 -0.53 -12.43 -3.51
CA ILE A 123 -1.97 -12.17 -3.55
C ILE A 123 -2.45 -11.41 -2.31
N HIS A 124 -2.02 -11.83 -1.12
CA HIS A 124 -2.50 -11.26 0.15
C HIS A 124 -2.17 -9.77 0.29
N PRO A 125 -0.92 -9.30 0.10
CA PRO A 125 -0.59 -7.89 0.31
C PRO A 125 -1.38 -6.93 -0.59
N PRO A 126 -1.55 -7.16 -1.91
CA PRO A 126 -2.41 -6.30 -2.73
C PRO A 126 -3.86 -6.18 -2.22
N PHE A 127 -4.45 -7.26 -1.70
CA PHE A 127 -5.78 -7.21 -1.08
C PHE A 127 -5.76 -6.43 0.24
N LEU A 128 -4.74 -6.67 1.08
CA LEU A 128 -4.56 -5.98 2.36
C LEU A 128 -4.43 -4.47 2.17
N TYR A 129 -3.54 -4.04 1.27
CA TYR A 129 -3.33 -2.62 0.95
C TYR A 129 -4.57 -2.00 0.29
N SER A 130 -5.21 -2.69 -0.65
CA SER A 130 -6.46 -2.18 -1.25
C SER A 130 -7.54 -1.93 -0.20
N GLY A 131 -7.63 -2.81 0.81
CA GLY A 131 -8.53 -2.67 1.93
C GLY A 131 -8.17 -1.51 2.87
N TYR A 132 -6.97 -1.52 3.45
CA TYR A 132 -6.54 -0.49 4.40
C TYR A 132 -6.49 0.90 3.79
N VAL A 133 -5.82 1.02 2.64
CA VAL A 133 -5.65 2.30 1.95
C VAL A 133 -6.98 2.81 1.40
N GLY A 134 -7.84 1.91 0.93
CA GLY A 134 -9.17 2.26 0.45
C GLY A 134 -10.03 2.94 1.53
N MET A 135 -9.78 2.66 2.81
CA MET A 135 -10.49 3.27 3.93
C MET A 135 -10.19 4.78 4.11
N THR A 136 -9.13 5.30 3.48
CA THR A 136 -8.85 6.74 3.44
C THR A 136 -9.95 7.54 2.74
N ILE A 137 -10.62 6.96 1.74
CA ILE A 137 -11.72 7.63 1.03
C ILE A 137 -12.91 7.91 1.95
N PRO A 138 -13.54 6.88 2.59
CA PRO A 138 -14.65 7.14 3.50
C PRO A 138 -14.25 7.99 4.70
N PHE A 139 -13.01 7.88 5.19
CA PHE A 139 -12.49 8.76 6.24
C PHE A 139 -12.53 10.24 5.83
N GLY A 140 -11.95 10.60 4.68
CA GLY A 140 -11.95 12.01 4.23
C GLY A 140 -13.35 12.54 3.91
N LEU A 141 -14.23 11.70 3.38
CA LEU A 141 -15.65 12.05 3.23
C LEU A 141 -16.29 12.37 4.58
N ALA A 142 -16.10 11.51 5.60
CA ALA A 142 -16.68 11.71 6.92
C ALA A 142 -16.16 13.01 7.59
N CYS A 143 -14.85 13.27 7.50
CA CYS A 143 -14.26 14.52 7.97
C CYS A 143 -14.87 15.73 7.25
N ALA A 144 -15.06 15.68 5.93
CA ALA A 144 -15.69 16.76 5.17
C ALA A 144 -17.13 17.04 5.65
N ALA A 145 -17.93 16.00 5.87
CA ALA A 145 -19.30 16.16 6.35
C ALA A 145 -19.35 16.80 7.75
N LEU A 146 -18.41 16.46 8.63
CA LEU A 146 -18.28 17.08 9.95
C LEU A 146 -17.86 18.55 9.85
N LEU A 147 -16.89 18.87 8.99
CA LEU A 147 -16.41 20.25 8.78
C LEU A 147 -17.48 21.15 8.17
N VAL A 148 -18.31 20.62 7.25
CA VAL A 148 -19.42 21.34 6.63
C VAL A 148 -20.66 21.39 7.55
N GLY A 149 -20.76 20.49 8.52
CA GLY A 149 -21.87 20.41 9.47
C GLY A 149 -23.17 19.83 8.88
N ARG A 150 -23.08 19.04 7.80
CA ARG A 150 -24.24 18.45 7.12
C ARG A 150 -24.10 16.92 7.01
N LEU A 151 -24.85 16.20 7.84
CA LEU A 151 -24.81 14.73 7.97
C LEU A 151 -26.02 14.03 7.30
N GLY A 152 -26.58 14.63 6.26
CA GLY A 152 -27.79 14.13 5.60
C GLY A 152 -27.60 12.83 4.80
N ASN A 153 -28.71 12.19 4.42
CA ASN A 153 -28.72 10.91 3.69
C ASN A 153 -28.02 10.96 2.32
N ASP A 154 -27.94 12.14 1.69
CA ASP A 154 -27.31 12.30 0.37
C ASP A 154 -25.80 12.00 0.42
N PHE A 155 -25.18 12.25 1.57
CA PHE A 155 -23.77 11.99 1.83
C PHE A 155 -23.46 10.51 2.14
N ILE A 156 -24.42 9.77 2.70
CA ILE A 156 -24.24 8.39 3.17
C ILE A 156 -24.06 7.42 1.99
N ARG A 157 -24.71 7.66 0.84
CA ARG A 157 -24.66 6.75 -0.31
C ARG A 157 -23.26 6.64 -0.94
N PRO A 158 -22.57 7.75 -1.28
CA PRO A 158 -21.17 7.71 -1.72
C PRO A 158 -20.23 7.03 -0.72
N LEU A 159 -20.37 7.39 0.56
CA LEU A 159 -19.58 6.84 1.65
C LEU A 159 -19.67 5.31 1.70
N ARG A 160 -20.90 4.78 1.61
CA ARG A 160 -21.18 3.35 1.68
C ARG A 160 -20.48 2.55 0.59
N ASN A 161 -20.45 3.03 -0.65
CA ASN A 161 -19.87 2.28 -1.75
C ASN A 161 -18.36 2.08 -1.58
N PHE A 162 -17.64 3.15 -1.25
CA PHE A 162 -16.20 3.05 -0.98
C PHE A 162 -15.91 2.23 0.28
N LEU A 163 -16.73 2.39 1.33
CA LEU A 163 -16.61 1.60 2.55
C LEU A 163 -16.79 0.09 2.30
N LEU A 164 -17.81 -0.30 1.53
CA LEU A 164 -18.05 -1.71 1.18
C LEU A 164 -16.93 -2.30 0.34
N VAL A 165 -16.39 -1.55 -0.63
CA VAL A 165 -15.26 -2.01 -1.44
C VAL A 165 -14.04 -2.28 -0.55
N SER A 166 -13.65 -1.32 0.29
CA SER A 166 -12.52 -1.47 1.22
C SER A 166 -12.76 -2.61 2.21
N TRP A 167 -13.99 -2.75 2.71
CA TRP A 167 -14.38 -3.83 3.61
C TRP A 167 -14.24 -5.21 2.95
N ILE A 168 -14.71 -5.40 1.71
CA ILE A 168 -14.57 -6.67 0.98
C ILE A 168 -13.08 -7.03 0.83
N PHE A 169 -12.24 -6.08 0.45
CA PHE A 169 -10.79 -6.30 0.34
C PHE A 169 -10.16 -6.69 1.68
N LEU A 170 -10.53 -6.02 2.78
CA LEU A 170 -10.06 -6.38 4.13
C LEU A 170 -10.54 -7.77 4.55
N THR A 171 -11.80 -8.13 4.28
CA THR A 171 -12.32 -9.48 4.57
C THR A 171 -11.54 -10.54 3.82
N CYS A 172 -11.32 -10.35 2.52
CA CYS A 172 -10.49 -11.25 1.72
C CYS A 172 -9.05 -11.29 2.25
N ALA A 173 -8.47 -10.14 2.61
CA ALA A 173 -7.11 -10.07 3.14
C ALA A 173 -6.97 -10.87 4.45
N ILE A 174 -7.93 -10.78 5.37
CA ILE A 174 -7.93 -11.56 6.63
C ILE A 174 -7.97 -13.06 6.33
N VAL A 175 -8.84 -13.51 5.42
CA VAL A 175 -8.93 -14.92 5.04
C VAL A 175 -7.62 -15.40 4.40
N LEU A 176 -7.06 -14.65 3.46
CA LEU A 176 -5.80 -14.98 2.80
C LEU A 176 -4.61 -14.96 3.77
N GLY A 177 -4.58 -14.00 4.69
CA GLY A 177 -3.51 -13.86 5.69
C GLY A 177 -3.57 -14.98 6.71
N GLY A 178 -4.76 -15.35 7.18
CA GLY A 178 -4.95 -16.51 8.05
C GLY A 178 -4.51 -17.81 7.38
N TRP A 179 -4.92 -18.05 6.13
CA TRP A 179 -4.47 -19.21 5.36
C TRP A 179 -2.93 -19.22 5.25
N TRP A 180 -2.33 -18.10 4.87
CA TRP A 180 -0.87 -18.00 4.74
C TRP A 180 -0.13 -18.26 6.06
N ALA A 181 -0.59 -17.66 7.16
CA ALA A 181 0.01 -17.88 8.48
C ALA A 181 -0.08 -19.34 8.91
N TYR A 182 -1.18 -20.03 8.60
CA TYR A 182 -1.33 -21.45 8.87
C TYR A 182 -0.30 -22.30 8.10
N GLU A 183 -0.09 -22.03 6.81
CA GLU A 183 0.86 -22.81 6.01
C GLU A 183 2.32 -22.53 6.36
N VAL A 184 2.68 -21.29 6.69
CA VAL A 184 4.08 -20.91 6.94
C VAL A 184 4.49 -21.11 8.40
N LEU A 185 3.59 -20.85 9.35
CA LEU A 185 3.91 -20.86 10.78
C LEU A 185 3.24 -22.01 11.55
N GLY A 186 2.39 -22.80 10.88
CA GLY A 186 1.60 -23.84 11.52
C GLY A 186 0.56 -23.30 12.49
N TRP A 187 -0.08 -24.20 13.24
CA TRP A 187 -1.14 -23.83 14.19
C TRP A 187 -0.66 -22.91 15.32
N GLY A 188 0.58 -23.11 15.81
CA GLY A 188 1.14 -22.29 16.88
C GLY A 188 1.37 -20.84 16.46
N GLY A 189 1.88 -20.60 15.25
CA GLY A 189 2.12 -19.25 14.75
C GLY A 189 0.89 -18.59 14.12
N TYR A 190 -0.13 -19.36 13.73
CA TYR A 190 -1.42 -18.81 13.26
C TYR A 190 -2.06 -17.85 14.26
N TRP A 191 -1.80 -18.02 15.57
CA TRP A 191 -2.34 -17.20 16.66
C TRP A 191 -1.39 -16.10 17.15
N ALA A 192 -0.25 -15.89 16.49
CA ALA A 192 0.79 -14.95 16.96
C ALA A 192 0.48 -13.46 16.66
N TRP A 193 -0.78 -13.11 16.40
CA TRP A 193 -1.26 -11.77 16.05
C TRP A 193 -1.93 -11.06 17.22
#